data_AF-A0A7J6QXZ2-F1
#
_entry.id   AF-A0A7J6QXZ2-F1
#
_cell.length_a   1.000
_cell.length_b   1.000
_cell.length_c   1.000
_cell.angle_alpha   90.00
_cell.angle_beta   90.00
_cell.angle_gamma   90.00
#
_symmetry.space_group_name_H-M   'P 1'
#
loop_
_entity.id
_entity.type
_entity.pdbx_description
1 polymer ?
#
loop_
_entity_poly.entity_id
_entity_poly.type
_entity_poly.pdbx_seq_one_letter_code
_entity_poly.pdbx_strand_id
1 'polypeptide(L)'
;IWQRLSGGSGQEESKIVIVGLSNAGKTTILYQLNLGQVVVTQPTIGSNVEEVTHKNVKFQVWDLGGQDSLRPSWSAYFQNTDGLIFVVDSNDVRNLVLAKMELFNALLSEDLHGASILVFANKSDIQGARTAEEICSRWAG
;
A
#
# COMPACT_ATOMS: atom_id res chain seq x y z
N ILE A 1 -2.71 1.27 -12.73
CA ILE A 1 -3.31 0.26 -11.85
C ILE A 1 -4.84 0.29 -11.90
N TRP A 2 -5.48 1.43 -11.62
CA TRP A 2 -6.94 1.54 -11.61
C TRP A 2 -7.62 1.12 -12.92
N GLN A 3 -7.01 1.38 -14.07
CA GLN A 3 -7.53 0.89 -15.37
C GLN A 3 -7.47 -0.64 -15.53
N ARG A 4 -6.51 -1.32 -14.89
CA ARG A 4 -6.44 -2.79 -14.88
C ARG A 4 -7.48 -3.36 -13.92
N LEU A 5 -7.66 -2.72 -12.77
CA LEU A 5 -8.66 -3.11 -11.78
C LEU A 5 -10.10 -2.81 -12.24
N SER A 6 -10.30 -1.81 -13.10
CA SER A 6 -11.63 -1.46 -13.65
C SER A 6 -12.03 -2.23 -14.91
N GLY A 7 -11.19 -3.16 -15.39
CA GLY A 7 -11.36 -3.83 -16.69
C GLY A 7 -12.19 -5.12 -16.65
N GLY A 8 -12.60 -5.60 -15.48
CA GLY A 8 -13.39 -6.82 -15.31
C GLY A 8 -14.88 -6.59 -15.59
N SER A 9 -15.46 -7.37 -16.50
CA SER A 9 -16.89 -7.42 -16.75
C SER A 9 -17.59 -8.23 -15.65
N GLY A 10 -17.83 -7.61 -14.50
CA GLY A 10 -18.56 -8.23 -13.39
C GLY A 10 -18.64 -7.29 -12.19
N GLN A 11 -19.79 -7.29 -11.51
CA GLN A 11 -20.05 -6.54 -10.26
C GLN A 11 -19.25 -7.10 -9.05
N GLU A 12 -18.04 -7.62 -9.25
CA GLU A 12 -17.22 -8.15 -8.15
C GLU A 12 -16.42 -7.01 -7.52
N GLU A 13 -16.56 -6.87 -6.20
CA GLU A 13 -15.80 -5.91 -5.39
C GLU A 13 -14.31 -6.30 -5.45
N SER A 14 -13.46 -5.38 -5.92
CA SER A 14 -12.02 -5.66 -5.99
C SER A 14 -11.37 -5.47 -4.63
N LYS A 15 -10.59 -6.45 -4.18
CA LYS A 15 -9.85 -6.39 -2.92
C LYS A 15 -8.49 -5.73 -3.11
N ILE A 16 -8.24 -4.66 -2.34
CA ILE A 16 -6.96 -3.98 -2.29
C ILE A 16 -6.37 -4.10 -0.89
N VAL A 17 -5.08 -4.41 -0.81
CA VAL A 17 -4.35 -4.44 0.46
C VAL A 17 -3.31 -3.33 0.46
N ILE A 18 -3.26 -2.53 1.52
CA ILE A 18 -2.26 -1.47 1.73
C ILE A 18 -1.30 -1.89 2.84
N VAL A 19 -0.02 -2.00 2.50
CA VAL A 19 1.07 -2.34 3.43
C VAL A 19 2.27 -1.41 3.24
N GLY A 20 3.27 -1.55 4.11
CA GLY A 20 4.41 -0.66 4.21
C GLY A 20 4.72 -0.34 5.68
N LEU A 21 5.90 0.20 5.94
CA LEU A 21 6.37 0.44 7.31
C LEU A 21 5.43 1.37 8.10
N SER A 22 5.54 1.34 9.42
CA SER A 22 4.85 2.30 10.30
C SER A 22 5.23 3.72 9.89
N ASN A 23 4.29 4.66 10.05
CA ASN A 23 4.46 6.06 9.67
C ASN A 23 4.65 6.35 8.16
N ALA A 24 4.58 5.35 7.27
CA ALA A 24 4.68 5.59 5.83
C ALA A 24 3.51 6.40 5.23
N GLY A 25 2.38 6.50 5.94
CA GLY A 25 1.20 7.29 5.54
C GLY A 25 0.06 6.49 4.87
N LYS A 26 0.00 5.18 5.12
CA LYS A 26 -1.00 4.25 4.55
C LYS A 26 -2.45 4.68 4.82
N THR A 27 -2.80 4.84 6.09
CA THR A 27 -4.12 5.26 6.53
C THR A 27 -4.49 6.66 6.02
N THR A 28 -3.51 7.57 5.94
CA THR A 28 -3.71 8.91 5.39
C THR A 28 -4.08 8.86 3.90
N ILE A 29 -3.38 8.04 3.11
CA ILE A 29 -3.70 7.83 1.69
C ILE A 29 -5.10 7.22 1.56
N LEU A 30 -5.43 6.20 2.37
CA LEU A 30 -6.75 5.57 2.34
C LEU A 30 -7.86 6.60 2.59
N TYR A 31 -7.75 7.41 3.63
CA TYR A 31 -8.75 8.43 3.93
C TYR A 31 -8.79 9.55 2.92
N GLN A 32 -7.65 9.93 2.33
CA GLN A 32 -7.65 10.90 1.23
C GLN A 32 -8.40 10.35 0.01
N LEU A 33 -8.23 9.07 -0.32
CA LEU A 33 -8.96 8.42 -1.42
C LEU A 33 -10.45 8.25 -1.13
N ASN A 34 -10.80 7.91 0.12
CA ASN A 34 -12.18 7.63 0.51
C ASN A 34 -13.00 8.92 0.78
N LEU A 35 -12.45 9.83 1.57
CA LEU A 35 -13.16 10.99 2.10
C LEU A 35 -12.81 12.30 1.37
N GLY A 36 -11.80 12.30 0.50
CA GLY A 36 -11.31 13.50 -0.19
C GLY A 36 -10.59 14.50 0.71
N GLN A 37 -10.27 14.11 1.96
CA GLN A 37 -9.63 14.98 2.95
C GLN A 37 -8.54 14.25 3.74
N VAL A 38 -7.56 15.02 4.21
CA VAL A 38 -6.48 14.52 5.06
C VAL A 38 -6.96 14.54 6.51
N VAL A 39 -7.06 13.35 7.12
CA VAL A 39 -7.44 13.16 8.53
C VAL A 39 -6.20 12.87 9.35
N VAL A 40 -6.12 13.40 10.57
CA VAL A 40 -5.06 13.04 11.52
C VAL A 40 -5.26 11.60 11.98
N THR A 41 -4.24 10.76 11.80
CA THR A 41 -4.31 9.33 12.10
C THR A 41 -3.39 8.96 13.27
N GLN A 42 -3.78 7.96 14.05
CA GLN A 42 -2.92 7.29 15.02
C GLN A 42 -2.31 6.02 14.41
N PRO A 43 -1.24 5.44 14.98
CA PRO A 43 -0.70 4.18 14.50
C PRO A 43 -1.77 3.08 14.48
N THR A 44 -2.03 2.50 13.30
CA THR A 44 -2.95 1.38 13.16
C THR A 44 -2.43 0.16 13.92
N ILE A 45 -3.28 -0.41 14.78
CA ILE A 45 -3.07 -1.69 15.46
C ILE A 45 -3.95 -2.71 14.74
N GLY A 46 -3.34 -3.79 14.23
CA GLY A 46 -4.07 -4.79 13.43
C GLY A 46 -4.41 -4.28 12.03
N SER A 47 -5.71 -4.23 11.69
CA SER A 47 -6.20 -3.88 10.34
C SER A 47 -7.39 -2.93 10.40
N ASN A 48 -7.49 -2.01 9.43
CA ASN A 48 -8.68 -1.21 9.13
C ASN A 48 -9.25 -1.62 7.76
N VAL A 49 -10.58 -1.65 7.61
CA VAL A 49 -11.24 -2.00 6.35
C VAL A 49 -12.20 -0.89 5.96
N GLU A 50 -12.07 -0.40 4.73
CA GLU A 50 -12.95 0.64 4.16
C GLU A 50 -13.47 0.20 2.80
N GLU A 51 -14.72 0.55 2.49
CA GLU A 51 -15.23 0.51 1.13
C GLU A 51 -14.90 1.85 0.44
N VAL A 52 -14.15 1.80 -0.66
CA VAL A 52 -13.77 2.98 -1.44
C VAL A 52 -14.38 2.87 -2.83
N THR A 53 -15.12 3.89 -3.25
CA THR A 53 -15.65 3.95 -4.62
C THR A 53 -14.85 4.92 -5.47
N HIS A 54 -14.24 4.44 -6.55
CA HIS A 54 -13.53 5.28 -7.52
C HIS A 54 -13.99 4.96 -8.94
N LYS A 55 -14.46 5.98 -9.67
CA LYS A 55 -14.91 5.86 -11.08
C LYS A 55 -15.89 4.71 -11.32
N ASN A 56 -16.90 4.58 -10.46
CA ASN A 56 -17.94 3.54 -10.47
C ASN A 56 -17.45 2.11 -10.17
N VAL A 57 -16.21 1.94 -9.68
CA VAL A 57 -15.70 0.67 -9.18
C VAL A 57 -15.62 0.73 -7.67
N LYS A 58 -16.11 -0.30 -7.00
CA LYS A 58 -16.04 -0.47 -5.55
C LYS A 58 -14.83 -1.32 -5.20
N PHE A 59 -14.08 -0.84 -4.20
CA PHE A 59 -12.92 -1.53 -3.66
C PHE A 59 -13.13 -1.80 -2.18
N GLN A 60 -12.84 -3.02 -1.75
CA GLN A 60 -12.66 -3.33 -0.34
C GLN A 60 -11.17 -3.15 -0.01
N VAL A 61 -10.84 -2.11 0.75
CA VAL A 61 -9.45 -1.73 1.03
C VAL A 61 -9.07 -2.09 2.45
N TRP A 62 -8.06 -2.94 2.58
CA TRP A 62 -7.49 -3.40 3.86
C TRP A 62 -6.19 -2.65 4.17
N ASP A 63 -6.21 -1.72 5.13
CA ASP A 63 -5.02 -1.02 5.63
C ASP A 63 -4.44 -1.74 6.85
N LEU A 64 -3.20 -2.22 6.75
CA LEU A 64 -2.56 -3.04 7.79
C LEU A 64 -1.54 -2.25 8.62
N GLY A 65 -1.44 -2.59 9.90
CA GLY A 65 -0.41 -2.04 10.79
C GLY A 65 1.00 -2.31 10.26
N GLY A 66 1.84 -1.27 10.23
CA GLY A 66 3.21 -1.35 9.71
C GLY A 66 4.29 -1.49 10.78
N GLN A 67 3.90 -1.69 12.05
CA GLN A 67 4.83 -1.84 13.16
C GLN A 67 5.59 -3.15 13.03
N ASP A 68 6.82 -3.20 13.53
CA ASP A 68 7.69 -4.39 13.44
C ASP A 68 6.98 -5.70 13.81
N SER A 69 6.32 -5.70 14.97
CA SER A 69 5.57 -6.84 15.52
C SER A 69 4.33 -7.22 14.72
N LEU A 70 3.81 -6.34 13.85
CA LEU A 70 2.60 -6.56 13.07
C LEU A 70 2.89 -7.01 11.64
N ARG A 71 4.08 -6.73 11.10
CA ARG A 71 4.43 -7.10 9.71
C ARG A 71 4.29 -8.59 9.38
N PRO A 72 4.61 -9.54 10.29
CA PRO A 72 4.43 -10.96 10.00
C PRO A 72 2.99 -11.37 9.69
N SER A 73 1.98 -10.60 10.12
CA SER A 73 0.57 -10.93 9.86
C SER A 73 0.07 -10.47 8.49
N TRP A 74 0.84 -9.68 7.73
CA TRP A 74 0.41 -9.17 6.43
C TRP A 74 -0.01 -10.28 5.45
N SER A 75 0.72 -11.40 5.44
CA SER A 75 0.44 -12.53 4.56
C SER A 75 -0.94 -13.14 4.78
N ALA A 76 -1.48 -13.08 6.00
CA ALA A 76 -2.83 -13.56 6.30
C ALA A 76 -3.94 -12.77 5.55
N TYR A 77 -3.61 -11.62 4.96
CA TYR A 77 -4.53 -10.77 4.23
C TYR A 77 -4.35 -10.82 2.71
N PHE A 78 -3.32 -11.49 2.18
CA PHE A 78 -3.01 -11.46 0.75
C PHE A 78 -3.91 -12.35 -0.10
N GLN A 79 -4.54 -13.39 0.47
CA GLN A 79 -5.45 -14.26 -0.26
C GLN A 79 -6.54 -13.47 -1.01
N ASN A 80 -6.75 -13.78 -2.29
CA ASN A 80 -7.72 -13.14 -3.19
C ASN A 80 -7.52 -11.61 -3.33
N THR A 81 -6.28 -11.13 -3.27
CA THR A 81 -5.97 -9.70 -3.45
C THR A 81 -5.82 -9.37 -4.94
N ASP A 82 -6.62 -8.42 -5.43
CA ASP A 82 -6.52 -7.93 -6.82
C ASP A 82 -5.40 -6.90 -6.99
N GLY A 83 -5.05 -6.19 -5.91
CA GLY A 83 -3.95 -5.25 -5.91
C GLY A 83 -3.33 -4.97 -4.56
N LEU A 84 -2.01 -4.84 -4.55
CA LEU A 84 -1.22 -4.42 -3.39
C LEU A 84 -0.73 -2.99 -3.59
N ILE A 85 -1.00 -2.13 -2.62
CA ILE A 85 -0.37 -0.80 -2.52
C ILE A 85 0.70 -0.88 -1.43
N PHE A 86 1.97 -0.80 -1.82
CA PHE A 86 3.09 -0.72 -0.90
C PHE A 86 3.51 0.75 -0.73
N VAL A 87 3.32 1.32 0.46
CA VAL A 87 3.62 2.72 0.74
C VAL A 87 5.01 2.87 1.34
N VAL A 88 5.80 3.78 0.76
CA VAL A 88 7.16 4.09 1.16
C VAL A 88 7.23 5.53 1.65
N ASP A 89 7.79 5.77 2.84
CA ASP A 89 8.18 7.12 3.24
C ASP A 89 9.44 7.53 2.47
N SER A 90 9.29 8.46 1.52
CA SER A 90 10.40 8.87 0.65
C SER A 90 11.44 9.72 1.39
N ASN A 91 11.10 10.26 2.55
CA ASN A 91 12.01 11.05 3.39
C ASN A 91 12.74 10.18 4.42
N ASP A 92 12.27 8.95 4.69
CA ASP A 92 12.91 8.04 5.65
C ASP A 92 14.03 7.20 5.02
N VAL A 93 15.12 7.87 4.65
CA VAL A 93 16.29 7.27 3.98
C VAL A 93 16.89 6.11 4.79
N ARG A 94 16.79 6.16 6.13
CA ARG A 94 17.34 5.13 7.03
C ARG A 94 16.60 3.79 6.88
N ASN A 95 15.29 3.85 6.67
CA ASN A 95 14.44 2.67 6.60
C ASN A 95 14.13 2.22 5.17
N LEU A 96 14.65 2.88 4.13
CA LEU A 96 14.44 2.45 2.73
C LEU A 96 14.93 1.02 2.45
N VAL A 97 16.00 0.57 3.11
CA VAL A 97 16.50 -0.82 2.97
C VAL A 97 15.51 -1.80 3.59
N LEU A 98 15.00 -1.48 4.78
CA LEU A 98 13.98 -2.29 5.46
C LEU A 98 12.69 -2.33 4.64
N ALA A 99 12.25 -1.20 4.08
CA ALA A 99 11.09 -1.12 3.21
C ALA A 99 11.26 -1.98 1.95
N LYS A 100 12.45 -1.97 1.32
CA LYS A 100 12.79 -2.89 0.21
C LYS A 100 12.62 -4.34 0.66
N MET A 101 13.24 -4.72 1.77
CA MET A 101 13.16 -6.10 2.27
C MET A 101 11.72 -6.54 2.50
N GLU A 102 10.89 -5.71 3.11
CA GLU A 102 9.48 -6.02 3.35
C GLU A 102 8.64 -6.10 2.08
N LEU A 103 8.88 -5.23 1.09
CA LEU A 103 8.24 -5.34 -0.21
C LEU A 103 8.59 -6.67 -0.86
N PHE A 104 9.87 -7.01 -0.92
CA PHE A 104 10.32 -8.26 -1.55
C PHE A 104 9.80 -9.48 -0.79
N ASN A 105 9.77 -9.46 0.55
CA ASN A 105 9.15 -10.51 1.35
C ASN A 105 7.66 -10.67 1.04
N ALA A 106 6.93 -9.57 0.90
CA ALA A 106 5.52 -9.62 0.50
C ALA A 106 5.36 -10.25 -0.89
N LEU A 107 6.19 -9.87 -1.86
CA LEU A 107 6.17 -10.39 -3.23
C LEU A 107 6.54 -11.88 -3.34
N LEU A 108 7.10 -12.51 -2.30
CA LEU A 108 7.32 -13.96 -2.26
C LEU A 108 6.03 -14.74 -1.97
N SER A 109 4.94 -14.08 -1.57
CA SER A 109 3.67 -14.74 -1.32
C SER A 109 2.99 -15.14 -2.63
N GLU A 110 2.70 -16.43 -2.79
CA GLU A 110 1.96 -16.96 -3.94
C GLU A 110 0.54 -16.38 -4.03
N ASP A 111 -0.04 -15.92 -2.91
CA ASP A 111 -1.36 -15.29 -2.87
C ASP A 111 -1.41 -13.95 -3.63
N LEU A 112 -0.24 -13.33 -3.88
CA LEU A 112 -0.13 -12.12 -4.70
C LEU A 112 0.16 -12.41 -6.18
N HIS A 113 0.21 -13.69 -6.59
CA HIS A 113 0.35 -14.03 -8.00
C HIS A 113 -0.85 -13.50 -8.81
N GLY A 114 -0.56 -12.66 -9.79
CA GLY A 114 -1.58 -12.01 -10.62
C GLY A 114 -2.12 -10.68 -10.07
N ALA A 115 -1.84 -10.37 -8.80
CA ALA A 115 -2.21 -9.09 -8.22
C ALA A 115 -1.45 -7.93 -8.88
N SER A 116 -2.11 -6.79 -9.07
CA SER A 116 -1.45 -5.57 -9.51
C SER A 116 -0.69 -4.92 -8.36
N ILE A 117 0.61 -4.69 -8.51
CA ILE A 117 1.42 -4.05 -7.47
C ILE A 117 1.62 -2.56 -7.81
N LEU A 118 1.35 -1.68 -6.83
CA LEU A 118 1.70 -0.27 -6.85
C LEU A 118 2.63 0.04 -5.69
N VAL A 119 3.83 0.54 -5.98
CA VAL A 119 4.71 1.14 -4.97
C VAL A 119 4.47 2.65 -4.96
N PHE A 120 4.06 3.18 -3.81
CA PHE A 120 3.73 4.59 -3.65
C PHE A 120 4.84 5.30 -2.85
N ALA A 121 5.65 6.10 -3.53
CA ALA A 121 6.66 6.97 -2.92
C ALA A 121 5.98 8.19 -2.27
N ASN A 122 5.63 8.06 -0.99
CA ASN A 122 4.85 9.04 -0.24
C ASN A 122 5.73 10.13 0.39
N LYS A 123 5.09 11.22 0.84
CA LYS A 123 5.72 12.38 1.49
C LYS A 123 6.71 13.12 0.59
N SER A 124 6.43 13.15 -0.72
CA SER A 124 7.24 13.82 -1.73
C SER A 124 7.20 15.36 -1.63
N ASP A 125 6.28 15.89 -0.83
CA ASP A 125 6.20 17.30 -0.46
C ASP A 125 7.30 17.75 0.51
N ILE A 126 7.92 16.81 1.24
CA ILE A 126 8.98 17.11 2.21
C ILE A 126 10.29 17.40 1.48
N GLN A 127 10.95 18.50 1.83
CA GLN A 127 12.28 18.83 1.31
C GLN A 127 13.29 17.72 1.62
N GLY A 128 13.95 17.19 0.59
CA GLY A 128 14.91 16.10 0.71
C GLY A 128 14.31 14.70 0.55
N ALA A 129 13.00 14.60 0.33
CA ALA A 129 12.34 13.35 -0.05
C ALA A 129 12.93 12.80 -1.37
N ARG A 130 13.15 11.49 -1.41
CA ARG A 130 13.62 10.80 -2.61
C ARG A 130 12.51 10.72 -3.64
N THR A 131 12.89 10.88 -4.90
CA THR A 131 12.00 10.64 -6.02
C THR A 131 11.70 9.15 -6.16
N ALA A 132 10.57 8.82 -6.82
CA ALA A 132 10.25 7.44 -7.15
C ALA A 132 11.34 6.78 -8.02
N GLU A 133 11.99 7.57 -8.88
CA GLU A 133 13.12 7.12 -9.71
C GLU A 133 14.32 6.71 -8.84
N GLU A 134 14.76 7.56 -7.91
CA GLU A 134 15.87 7.24 -7.00
C GLU A 134 15.59 5.98 -6.15
N ILE A 135 14.36 5.83 -5.66
CA ILE A 135 13.96 4.63 -4.90
C ILE A 135 14.00 3.40 -5.80
N CYS A 136 13.42 3.49 -7.00
CA CYS A 136 13.38 2.39 -7.97
C CYS A 136 14.79 1.95 -8.39
N SER A 137 15.65 2.89 -8.79
CA SER A 137 17.03 2.58 -9.20
C SER A 137 17.82 1.90 -8.08
N ARG A 138 17.61 2.30 -6.82
CA ARG A 138 18.26 1.67 -5.66
C ARG A 138 17.72 0.26 -5.37
N TRP A 139 16.49 -0.02 -5.75
CA TRP A 139 15.85 -1.31 -5.50
C TRP A 139 16.06 -2.32 -6.63
N ALA A 140 16.38 -1.84 -7.84
CA ALA A 140 16.66 -2.66 -9.02
C ALA A 140 18.05 -3.34 -9.02
N GLY A 141 18.98 -2.89 -8.18
CA GLY A 141 20.28 -3.53 -7.93
C GLY A 141 20.23 -4.51 -6.77
#